data_AF-A0A7R9KQC7-F1
#
_entry.id   AF-A0A7R9KQC7-F1
#
_cell.length_a   1.000
_cell.length_b   1.000
_cell.length_c   1.000
_cell.angle_alpha   90.00
_cell.angle_beta   90.00
_cell.angle_gamma   90.00
#
_symmetry.space_group_name_H-M   'P 1'
#
loop_
_entity.id
_entity.type
_entity.pdbx_description
1 polymer ?
#
loop_
_entity_poly.entity_id
_entity_poly.type
_entity_poly.pdbx_seq_one_letter_code
_entity_poly.pdbx_strand_id
1 'polypeptide(L)'
;MAAEWILDSPWSVVPRYGYQRAPTGDHYAKDMNHWVLHAIYYPPLLRSATVKKFMVGYEMLAQSQRDLTPEQAAQRLRETPEIHYKKRV
;
A
#
# COMPACT_ATOMS: atom_id res chain seq x y z
N MET A 1 4.70 9.16 21.12
CA MET A 1 5.63 10.14 20.54
C MET A 1 5.96 9.90 19.05
N ALA A 2 6.27 8.68 18.58
CA ALA A 2 6.55 8.44 17.15
C ALA A 2 5.31 8.18 16.25
N ALA A 3 4.17 7.80 16.84
CA ALA A 3 2.96 7.43 16.09
C ALA A 3 2.15 8.64 15.57
N GLU A 4 2.17 9.78 16.26
CA GLU A 4 1.41 10.99 15.87
C GLU A 4 1.89 11.59 14.54
N TRP A 5 3.21 11.59 14.29
CA TRP A 5 3.81 12.18 13.09
C TRP A 5 3.44 11.46 11.78
N ILE A 6 3.07 10.18 11.85
CA ILE A 6 2.69 9.39 10.66
C ILE A 6 1.21 9.60 10.31
N LEU A 7 0.36 9.90 11.30
CA LEU A 7 -1.10 9.95 11.14
C LEU A 7 -1.61 11.35 10.75
N ASP A 8 -0.99 12.40 11.28
CA ASP A 8 -1.40 13.81 11.04
C ASP A 8 -0.68 14.50 9.88
N SER A 9 0.11 13.75 9.11
CA SER A 9 0.78 14.30 7.93
C SER A 9 -0.23 14.69 6.84
N PRO A 10 -0.09 15.84 6.15
CA PRO A 10 -0.91 16.18 4.98
C PRO A 10 -0.75 15.17 3.81
N TRP A 11 0.27 14.33 3.87
CA TRP A 11 0.52 13.21 2.94
C TRP A 11 -0.26 11.94 3.28
N SER A 12 -1.07 11.94 4.34
CA SER A 12 -1.81 10.78 4.85
C SER A 12 -2.97 10.30 3.97
N VAL A 13 -3.18 10.92 2.80
CA VAL A 13 -4.10 10.45 1.73
C VAL A 13 -3.35 9.93 0.50
N VAL A 14 -2.04 10.17 0.40
CA VAL A 14 -1.21 9.72 -0.72
C VAL A 14 -0.73 8.28 -0.46
N PRO A 15 -0.95 7.34 -1.40
CA PRO A 15 -0.43 5.98 -1.26
C PRO A 15 1.10 6.00 -1.19
N ARG A 16 1.68 5.31 -0.22
CA ARG A 16 3.12 5.00 -0.24
C ARG A 16 3.36 3.86 -1.21
N TYR A 17 4.49 3.87 -1.90
CA TYR A 17 4.88 2.76 -2.79
C TYR A 17 6.39 2.56 -2.81
N GLY A 18 6.80 1.37 -3.24
CA GLY A 18 8.21 1.02 -3.40
C GLY A 18 8.40 -0.17 -4.33
N TYR A 19 9.64 -0.38 -4.76
CA TYR A 19 10.05 -1.47 -5.64
C TYR A 19 10.88 -2.48 -4.89
N GLN A 20 10.61 -3.77 -5.10
CA GLN A 20 11.39 -4.87 -4.59
C GLN A 20 12.01 -5.61 -5.75
N ARG A 21 13.35 -5.75 -5.70
CA ARG A 21 14.16 -6.37 -6.75
C ARG A 21 15.25 -7.22 -6.11
N ALA A 22 15.91 -8.04 -6.92
CA ALA A 22 17.05 -8.85 -6.48
C ALA A 22 18.12 -8.00 -5.76
N PRO A 23 18.66 -8.48 -4.62
CA PRO A 23 19.76 -7.84 -3.93
C PRO A 23 20.96 -7.53 -4.84
N THR A 24 21.60 -6.39 -4.62
CA THR A 24 22.80 -5.97 -5.35
C THR A 24 24.07 -6.10 -4.51
N GLY A 25 25.24 -5.75 -5.07
CA GLY A 25 26.55 -5.84 -4.39
C GLY A 25 27.19 -7.22 -4.60
N ASP A 26 27.78 -7.78 -3.55
CA ASP A 26 28.48 -9.08 -3.59
C ASP A 26 27.59 -10.27 -4.00
N HIS A 27 26.27 -10.06 -4.03
CA HIS A 27 25.29 -11.03 -4.48
C HIS A 27 25.06 -11.03 -5.99
N TYR A 28 25.64 -10.07 -6.74
CA TYR A 28 25.39 -9.91 -8.17
C TYR A 28 25.86 -11.10 -9.02
N ALA A 29 26.91 -11.81 -8.56
CA ALA A 29 27.44 -13.00 -9.23
C ALA A 29 26.70 -14.30 -8.87
N LYS A 30 25.73 -14.26 -7.96
CA LYS A 30 24.95 -15.44 -7.55
C LYS A 30 23.73 -15.60 -8.46
N ASP A 31 23.25 -16.84 -8.63
CA ASP A 31 21.99 -17.08 -9.32
C ASP A 31 20.82 -16.51 -8.51
N MET A 32 20.09 -15.57 -9.11
CA MET A 32 18.92 -14.91 -8.53
C MET A 32 17.67 -15.07 -9.39
N ASN A 33 17.59 -16.10 -10.24
CA ASN A 33 16.46 -16.34 -11.16
C ASN A 33 15.10 -16.51 -10.45
N HIS A 34 15.10 -16.75 -9.14
CA HIS A 34 13.88 -16.81 -8.31
C HIS A 34 13.32 -15.42 -7.93
N TRP A 35 14.06 -14.33 -8.16
CA TRP A 35 13.60 -12.97 -7.90
C TRP A 35 12.84 -12.39 -9.09
N VAL A 36 11.69 -11.78 -8.80
CA VAL A 36 10.89 -11.03 -9.78
C VAL A 36 10.73 -9.60 -9.29
N LEU A 37 11.05 -8.64 -10.16
CA LEU A 37 10.83 -7.22 -9.87
C LEU A 37 9.33 -6.94 -9.72
N HIS A 38 8.93 -6.35 -8.60
CA HIS A 38 7.55 -5.93 -8.38
C HIS A 38 7.47 -4.64 -7.57
N ALA A 39 6.38 -3.90 -7.79
CA ALA A 39 6.05 -2.70 -7.04
C ALA A 39 4.88 -2.99 -6.08
N ILE A 40 4.91 -2.37 -4.90
CA ILE A 40 3.84 -2.52 -3.90
C ILE A 40 3.33 -1.14 -3.49
N TYR A 41 2.01 -0.99 -3.44
CA TYR A 41 1.31 0.23 -3.04
C TYR A 41 0.56 0.01 -1.72
N TYR A 42 0.69 0.94 -0.78
CA TYR A 42 0.04 0.94 0.54
C TYR A 42 -0.82 2.21 0.74
N PRO A 43 -2.04 2.26 0.16
CA PRO A 43 -2.97 3.35 0.39
C PRO A 43 -3.61 3.26 1.79
N PRO A 44 -3.74 4.38 2.53
CA PRO A 44 -4.28 4.37 3.89
C PRO A 44 -5.82 4.48 3.97
N LEU A 45 -6.50 4.82 2.86
CA LEU A 45 -7.95 5.05 2.83
C LEU A 45 -8.73 3.72 2.84
N LEU A 46 -9.79 3.63 3.66
CA LEU A 46 -10.56 2.39 3.83
C LEU A 46 -12.04 2.50 3.42
N ARG A 47 -12.75 3.52 3.93
CA ARG A 47 -14.22 3.62 3.75
C ARG A 47 -14.68 4.83 2.97
N SER A 48 -13.90 5.90 2.96
CA SER A 48 -14.19 7.14 2.24
C SER A 48 -12.92 7.97 2.07
N ALA A 49 -13.01 9.12 1.40
CA ALA A 49 -11.92 10.09 1.31
C ALA A 49 -11.45 10.64 2.68
N THR A 50 -12.25 10.46 3.73
CA THR A 50 -11.97 10.98 5.08
C THR A 50 -11.68 9.89 6.11
N VAL A 51 -11.96 8.61 5.82
CA VAL A 51 -11.85 7.49 6.78
C VAL A 51 -10.72 6.53 6.37
N LYS A 52 -9.72 6.41 7.25
CA LYS A 52 -8.47 5.64 7.05
C LYS A 52 -8.42 4.36 7.88
N LYS A 53 -7.57 3.40 7.47
CA LYS A 53 -7.12 2.28 8.31
C LYS A 53 -5.92 2.72 9.14
N PHE A 54 -6.00 2.54 10.46
CA PHE A 54 -4.89 2.77 11.38
C PHE A 54 -4.24 1.42 11.72
N MET A 55 -2.91 1.34 11.57
CA MET A 55 -2.11 0.18 11.96
C MET A 55 -1.48 0.46 13.33
N VAL A 56 -2.27 0.27 14.39
CA VAL A 56 -1.94 0.62 15.78
C VAL A 56 -2.40 -0.48 16.73
N GLY A 57 -2.07 -0.38 18.02
CA GLY A 57 -2.61 -1.30 19.04
C GLY A 57 -2.19 -2.75 18.80
N TYR A 58 -3.15 -3.63 18.52
CA TYR A 58 -2.90 -5.05 18.28
C TYR A 58 -1.96 -5.27 17.08
N GLU A 59 -2.13 -4.50 16.01
CA GLU A 59 -1.32 -4.61 14.80
C GLU A 59 0.15 -4.23 15.01
N MET A 60 0.48 -3.48 16.06
CA MET A 60 1.87 -3.14 16.41
C MET A 60 2.55 -4.22 17.24
N LEU A 61 1.80 -5.02 17.98
CA LEU A 61 2.35 -5.94 19.00
C LEU A 61 2.12 -7.42 18.69
N ALA A 62 1.24 -7.75 17.74
CA ALA A 62 0.89 -9.12 17.41
C ALA A 62 0.98 -9.40 15.90
N GLN A 63 -0.05 -9.04 15.15
CA GLN A 63 -0.13 -9.36 13.71
C GLN A 63 -1.00 -8.38 12.94
N SER A 64 -0.81 -8.33 11.62
CA SER A 64 -1.62 -7.50 10.74
C SER A 64 -3.08 -7.95 10.70
N GLN A 65 -4.01 -6.99 10.72
CA GLN A 65 -5.45 -7.24 10.63
C GLN A 65 -6.07 -6.36 9.51
N ARG A 66 -7.09 -6.89 8.83
CA ARG A 66 -7.83 -6.19 7.77
C ARG A 66 -9.34 -6.33 7.95
N ASP A 67 -10.06 -5.25 7.65
CA ASP A 67 -11.53 -5.22 7.67
C ASP A 67 -12.16 -5.59 6.32
N LEU A 68 -11.37 -5.56 5.24
CA LEU A 68 -11.80 -5.80 3.87
C LEU A 68 -11.01 -6.96 3.27
N THR A 69 -11.69 -7.86 2.58
CA THR A 69 -11.04 -8.98 1.87
C THR A 69 -10.35 -8.48 0.59
N PRO A 70 -9.23 -9.12 0.17
CA PRO A 70 -8.56 -8.79 -1.08
C PRO A 70 -9.49 -8.88 -2.30
N GLU A 71 -10.41 -9.84 -2.32
CA GLU A 71 -11.35 -10.10 -3.40
C GLU A 71 -12.33 -8.93 -3.56
N GLN A 72 -12.91 -8.47 -2.44
CA GLN A 72 -13.80 -7.31 -2.41
C GLN A 72 -13.05 -6.03 -2.80
N ALA A 73 -11.82 -5.83 -2.33
CA ALA A 73 -11.00 -4.68 -2.70
C ALA A 73 -10.70 -4.66 -4.20
N ALA A 74 -10.29 -5.80 -4.76
CA ALA A 74 -9.97 -5.93 -6.17
C ALA A 74 -11.20 -5.74 -7.06
N GLN A 75 -12.37 -6.23 -6.64
CA GLN A 75 -13.62 -6.00 -7.35
C GLN A 75 -13.94 -4.50 -7.44
N ARG A 76 -13.91 -3.78 -6.32
CA ARG A 76 -14.19 -2.33 -6.29
C ARG A 76 -13.22 -1.52 -7.17
N LEU A 77 -11.95 -1.91 -7.22
CA LEU A 77 -10.96 -1.26 -8.08
C LEU A 77 -11.26 -1.48 -9.57
N ARG A 78 -11.69 -2.69 -9.97
CA ARG A 78 -12.07 -2.97 -11.36
C ARG A 78 -13.35 -2.26 -11.81
N GLU A 79 -14.26 -1.98 -10.90
CA GLU A 79 -15.49 -1.22 -11.17
C GLU A 79 -15.22 0.28 -11.42
N THR A 80 -14.02 0.77 -11.08
CA THR A 80 -13.64 2.17 -11.28
C THR A 80 -13.25 2.42 -12.75
N PRO A 81 -13.66 3.54 -13.37
CA PRO A 81 -13.25 3.86 -14.73
C PRO A 81 -11.74 4.08 -14.90
N GLU A 82 -11.21 3.70 -16.06
CA GLU A 82 -9.80 3.96 -16.42
C GLU A 82 -9.51 5.45 -16.65
N ILE A 83 -10.53 6.21 -17.09
CA ILE A 83 -10.39 7.65 -17.32
C ILE A 83 -10.59 8.40 -16.01
N HIS A 84 -9.54 9.10 -15.57
CA HIS A 84 -9.57 9.97 -14.39
C HIS A 84 -10.75 10.96 -14.45
N TYR A 85 -11.50 11.09 -13.35
CA TYR A 85 -12.77 11.82 -13.31
C TYR A 85 -12.71 13.27 -13.83
N LYS A 86 -11.60 13.99 -13.62
CA LYS A 86 -11.40 15.36 -14.17
C LYS A 86 -11.24 15.45 -15.69
N LYS A 87 -11.00 14.32 -16.37
CA LYS A 87 -10.79 14.25 -17.83
C LYS A 87 -12.05 13.78 -18.58
N ARG A 88 -13.13 13.47 -17.86
CA ARG A 88 -14.43 13.19 -18.45
C ARG A 88 -15.08 14.53 -18.78
N VAL A 89 -14.89 14.98 -20.02
CA VAL A 89 -15.65 16.08 -20.63
C VAL A 89 -17.03 15.57 -21.00
#